data_AF-A0A931PY79-F1
#
_entry.id   AF-A0A931PY79-F1
#
_cell.length_a   1.000
_cell.length_b   1.000
_cell.length_c   1.000
_cell.angle_alpha   90.00
_cell.angle_beta   90.00
_cell.angle_gamma   90.00
#
_symmetry.space_group_name_H-M   'P 1'
#
loop_
_entity.id
_entity.type
_entity.pdbx_description
1 polymer ?
#
loop_
_entity_poly.entity_id
_entity_poly.type
_entity_poly.pdbx_seq_one_letter_code
_entity_poly.pdbx_strand_id
1 'polypeptide(L)'
;MRILAASLLLLLFISGCNTTKKPSADVSVSLSKMFDNYWEDRMKLYPVEATSNGDNRYNDQYPNAVTIAFRDQLKSFYQRYQDSISTYNRDELNDNDRISYDIFKREMQ
;
A
#
# COMPACT_ATOMS: atom_id res chain seq x y z
N MET A 1 12.60 46.68 -31.42
CA MET A 1 11.28 46.35 -30.80
C MET A 1 10.80 44.93 -31.09
N ARG A 2 11.02 44.34 -32.28
CA ARG A 2 10.67 42.93 -32.57
C ARG A 2 11.45 41.89 -31.74
N ILE A 3 12.71 42.19 -31.42
CA ILE A 3 13.59 41.29 -30.65
C ILE A 3 13.26 41.35 -29.14
N LEU A 4 12.77 42.49 -28.64
CA LEU A 4 12.29 42.65 -27.26
C LEU A 4 10.98 41.88 -27.00
N ALA A 5 10.11 41.75 -28.00
CA ALA A 5 8.88 40.97 -27.90
C ALA A 5 9.15 39.45 -27.82
N ALA A 6 10.24 38.98 -28.45
CA ALA A 6 10.64 37.57 -28.43
C ALA A 6 11.22 37.14 -27.08
N SER A 7 11.90 38.05 -26.35
CA SER A 7 12.45 37.76 -25.02
C SER A 7 11.39 37.71 -23.91
N LEU A 8 10.24 38.38 -24.10
CA LEU A 8 9.14 38.38 -23.13
C LEU A 8 8.27 37.11 -23.21
N LEU A 9 8.28 36.40 -24.35
CA LEU A 9 7.54 35.16 -24.54
C LEU A 9 8.23 33.92 -23.93
N LEU A 10 9.55 33.99 -23.68
CA LEU A 10 10.33 32.85 -23.16
C LEU A 10 10.26 32.72 -21.63
N LEU A 11 9.85 33.78 -20.92
CA LEU A 11 9.72 33.79 -19.45
C LEU A 11 8.40 33.18 -18.94
N LEU A 12 7.43 32.90 -19.82
CA LEU A 12 6.13 32.33 -19.45
C LEU A 12 6.14 30.79 -19.28
N PHE A 13 7.23 30.11 -19.62
CA PHE A 13 7.32 28.64 -19.55
C PHE A 13 7.79 28.07 -18.20
N ILE A 14 8.17 28.91 -17.23
CA ILE A 14 8.81 28.44 -15.98
C ILE A 14 7.85 28.40 -14.78
N SER A 15 6.57 28.75 -14.94
CA SER A 15 5.59 28.77 -13.82
C SER A 15 4.88 27.42 -13.58
N GLY A 16 5.40 26.31 -14.10
CA GLY A 16 4.81 24.97 -13.94
C GLY A 16 5.18 24.23 -12.65
N CYS A 17 5.75 24.90 -11.64
CA CYS A 17 6.06 24.25 -10.37
C CYS A 17 4.78 24.12 -9.53
N ASN A 18 4.00 23.08 -9.82
CA ASN A 18 2.92 22.66 -8.92
C ASN A 18 3.55 22.30 -7.57
N THR A 19 3.25 23.08 -6.55
CA THR A 19 3.54 22.75 -5.15
C THR A 19 2.60 21.64 -4.72
N THR A 20 2.76 20.45 -5.30
CA THR A 20 2.17 19.25 -4.71
C THR A 20 2.79 19.12 -3.32
N LYS A 21 1.93 19.12 -2.29
CA LYS A 21 2.32 18.84 -0.91
C LYS A 21 3.16 17.57 -0.96
N LYS A 22 4.48 17.69 -0.69
CA LYS A 22 5.37 16.55 -0.77
C LYS A 22 4.87 15.53 0.26
N PRO A 23 4.50 14.31 -0.16
CA PRO A 23 4.04 13.27 0.74
C PRO A 23 5.08 13.04 1.84
N SER A 24 4.63 12.82 3.06
CA SER A 24 5.54 12.56 4.18
C SER A 24 6.23 11.22 3.96
N ALA A 25 7.56 11.24 3.88
CA ALA A 25 8.35 10.01 3.76
C ALA A 25 8.05 9.03 4.91
N ASP A 26 7.71 9.54 6.09
CA ASP A 26 7.34 8.73 7.26
C ASP A 26 6.02 7.98 7.05
N VAL A 27 5.02 8.62 6.42
CA VAL A 27 3.74 7.97 6.10
C VAL A 27 3.92 6.85 5.09
N SER A 28 4.73 7.07 4.04
CA SER A 28 5.06 6.02 3.06
C SER A 28 5.78 4.83 3.70
N VAL A 29 6.75 5.08 4.59
CA VAL A 29 7.45 4.01 5.32
C VAL A 29 6.47 3.23 6.21
N SER A 30 5.60 3.92 6.93
CA SER A 30 4.57 3.29 7.77
C SER A 30 3.61 2.43 6.96
N LEU A 31 3.11 2.94 5.82
CA LEU A 31 2.20 2.19 4.95
C LEU A 31 2.87 0.96 4.35
N SER A 32 4.09 1.09 3.84
CA SER A 32 4.88 -0.05 3.35
C SER A 32 5.06 -1.11 4.44
N LYS A 33 5.36 -0.68 5.67
CA LYS A 33 5.54 -1.60 6.79
C LYS A 33 4.26 -2.38 7.12
N MET A 34 3.10 -1.75 6.97
CA MET A 34 1.81 -2.42 7.13
C MET A 34 1.62 -3.52 6.08
N PHE A 35 1.94 -3.25 4.81
CA PHE A 35 1.89 -4.26 3.74
C PHE A 35 2.85 -5.43 3.98
N ASP A 36 4.07 -5.15 4.42
CA ASP A 36 5.05 -6.20 4.78
C ASP A 36 4.50 -7.09 5.91
N ASN A 37 3.89 -6.50 6.93
CA ASN A 37 3.30 -7.25 8.04
C ASN A 37 2.11 -8.10 7.56
N TYR A 38 1.25 -7.56 6.68
CA TYR A 38 0.16 -8.31 6.05
C TYR A 38 0.69 -9.53 5.31
N TRP A 39 1.73 -9.35 4.50
CA TRP A 39 2.37 -10.43 3.77
C TRP A 39 2.86 -11.53 4.72
N GLU A 40 3.65 -11.17 5.73
CA GLU A 40 4.21 -12.12 6.69
C GLU A 40 3.15 -12.88 7.47
N ASP A 41 2.08 -12.20 7.89
CA ASP A 41 0.97 -12.85 8.59
C ASP A 41 0.14 -13.74 7.64
N ARG A 42 -0.04 -13.34 6.38
CA ARG A 42 -0.73 -14.15 5.37
C ARG A 42 0.03 -15.43 5.07
N MET A 43 1.36 -15.38 4.95
CA MET A 43 2.18 -16.57 4.68
C MET A 43 2.07 -17.60 5.81
N LYS A 44 1.98 -17.16 7.07
CA LYS A 44 1.69 -18.05 8.22
C LYS A 44 0.30 -18.67 8.15
N LEU A 45 -0.69 -17.90 7.69
CA LEU A 45 -2.09 -18.33 7.65
C LEU A 45 -2.38 -19.26 6.46
N TYR A 46 -1.61 -19.12 5.38
CA TYR A 46 -1.72 -19.89 4.15
C TYR A 46 -0.39 -20.59 3.78
N PRO A 47 0.02 -21.65 4.51
CA PRO A 47 1.27 -22.37 4.24
C PRO A 47 1.46 -22.84 2.79
N VAL A 48 0.38 -23.31 2.15
CA VAL A 48 0.42 -23.75 0.74
C VAL A 48 0.71 -22.59 -0.21
N GLU A 49 0.19 -21.39 0.09
CA GLU A 49 0.49 -20.17 -0.66
C GLU A 49 1.94 -19.74 -0.42
N ALA A 50 2.44 -19.86 0.81
CA ALA A 50 3.85 -19.58 1.13
C ALA A 50 4.80 -20.47 0.31
N THR A 51 4.57 -21.79 0.29
CA THR A 51 5.36 -22.73 -0.54
C THR A 51 5.31 -22.35 -2.02
N SER A 52 4.13 -22.00 -2.53
CA SER A 52 3.94 -21.61 -3.94
C SER A 52 4.69 -20.33 -4.31
N ASN A 53 4.92 -19.43 -3.34
CA ASN A 53 5.73 -18.22 -3.50
C ASN A 53 7.23 -18.44 -3.20
N GLY A 54 7.65 -19.68 -2.92
CA GLY A 54 9.04 -20.02 -2.60
C GLY A 54 9.43 -19.81 -1.13
N ASP A 55 8.48 -19.49 -0.26
CA ASP A 55 8.69 -19.42 1.18
C ASP A 55 8.52 -20.81 1.82
N ASN A 56 9.66 -21.43 2.12
CA ASN A 56 9.71 -22.79 2.66
C ASN A 56 9.51 -22.87 4.19
N ARG A 57 9.27 -21.75 4.88
CA ARG A 57 9.18 -21.70 6.36
C ARG A 57 8.02 -22.53 6.93
N TYR A 58 7.03 -22.88 6.12
CA TYR A 58 5.79 -23.56 6.55
C TYR A 58 5.51 -24.87 5.79
N ASN A 59 6.51 -25.44 5.11
CA ASN A 59 6.32 -26.64 4.27
C ASN A 59 5.87 -27.90 5.04
N ASP A 60 6.02 -27.90 6.36
CA ASP A 60 5.57 -28.95 7.27
C ASP A 60 4.11 -28.76 7.74
N GLN A 61 3.41 -27.73 7.26
CA GLN A 61 2.08 -27.34 7.72
C GLN A 61 1.02 -27.49 6.63
N TYR A 62 -0.15 -28.02 7.01
CA TYR A 62 -1.35 -27.97 6.18
C TYR A 62 -2.53 -27.44 7.02
N PRO A 63 -3.12 -26.28 6.66
CA PRO A 63 -4.11 -25.63 7.50
C PRO A 63 -5.43 -26.40 7.56
N ASN A 64 -5.97 -26.59 8.77
CA ASN A 64 -7.32 -27.13 8.96
C ASN A 64 -8.37 -26.00 8.89
N ALA A 65 -8.73 -25.62 7.66
CA ALA A 65 -9.56 -24.45 7.40
C ALA A 65 -11.05 -24.58 7.80
N VAL A 66 -11.53 -25.79 8.12
CA VAL A 66 -12.96 -26.03 8.41
C VAL A 66 -13.34 -25.82 9.88
N THR A 67 -12.36 -25.56 10.76
CA THR A 67 -12.62 -25.36 12.20
C THR A 67 -13.22 -23.98 12.50
N ILE A 68 -13.99 -23.86 13.58
CA ILE A 68 -14.47 -22.57 14.08
C ILE A 68 -13.29 -21.66 14.42
N ALA A 69 -12.29 -22.20 15.14
CA ALA A 69 -11.10 -21.46 15.54
C ALA A 69 -10.36 -20.84 14.34
N PHE A 70 -10.19 -21.58 13.23
CA PHE A 70 -9.56 -21.03 12.03
C PHE A 70 -10.38 -19.90 11.40
N ARG A 71 -11.72 -20.03 11.35
CA ARG A 71 -12.58 -18.97 10.83
C ARG A 71 -12.53 -17.70 11.70
N ASP A 72 -12.49 -17.86 13.02
CA ASP A 72 -12.36 -16.73 13.94
C ASP A 72 -11.00 -16.04 13.82
N GLN A 73 -9.93 -16.82 13.64
CA GLN A 73 -8.60 -16.31 13.33
C GLN A 73 -8.59 -15.54 12.00
N LEU A 74 -9.22 -16.08 10.95
CA LEU A 74 -9.30 -15.45 9.64
C LEU A 74 -10.09 -14.14 9.69
N LYS A 75 -11.23 -14.13 10.38
CA LYS A 75 -12.03 -12.92 10.62
C LYS A 75 -11.20 -11.86 11.34
N SER A 76 -10.51 -12.24 12.40
CA SER A 76 -9.67 -11.32 13.19
C SER A 76 -8.48 -10.79 12.38
N PHE A 77 -7.89 -11.62 11.52
CA PHE A 77 -6.83 -11.24 10.61
C PHE A 77 -7.31 -10.14 9.63
N TYR A 78 -8.39 -10.39 8.88
CA TYR A 78 -8.88 -9.40 7.91
C TYR A 78 -9.40 -8.14 8.58
N GLN A 79 -10.11 -8.24 9.71
CA GLN A 79 -10.57 -7.06 10.45
C GLN A 79 -9.39 -6.18 10.88
N ARG A 80 -8.31 -6.77 11.42
CA ARG A 80 -7.11 -6.02 11.83
C ARG A 80 -6.52 -5.22 10.67
N TYR A 81 -6.44 -5.80 9.48
CA TYR A 81 -5.86 -5.13 8.31
C TYR A 81 -6.82 -4.13 7.65
N GLN A 82 -8.14 -4.39 7.68
CA GLN A 82 -9.17 -3.43 7.31
C GLN A 82 -9.13 -2.18 8.21
N ASP A 83 -9.00 -2.38 9.52
CA ASP A 83 -8.88 -1.28 10.49
C ASP A 83 -7.57 -0.52 10.28
N SER A 84 -6.45 -1.25 10.10
CA SER A 84 -5.13 -0.66 9.90
C SER A 84 -5.06 0.22 8.65
N ILE A 85 -5.54 -0.27 7.49
CA ILE A 85 -5.53 0.52 6.25
C ILE A 85 -6.42 1.77 6.37
N SER A 86 -7.49 1.71 7.16
CA SER A 86 -8.42 2.82 7.35
C SER A 86 -7.83 3.98 8.16
N THR A 87 -6.70 3.78 8.84
CA THR A 87 -6.02 4.86 9.60
C THR A 87 -5.20 5.81 8.72
N TYR A 88 -4.83 5.40 7.50
CA TYR A 88 -4.04 6.24 6.60
C TYR A 88 -4.93 7.25 5.86
N ASN A 89 -4.51 8.52 5.88
CA ASN A 89 -5.13 9.56 5.07
C ASN A 89 -4.65 9.44 3.62
N ARG A 90 -5.52 8.97 2.73
CA ARG A 90 -5.23 8.82 1.29
C ARG A 90 -4.67 10.11 0.66
N ASP A 91 -5.11 11.28 1.12
CA ASP A 91 -4.68 12.56 0.52
C ASP A 91 -3.23 12.94 0.87
N GLU A 92 -2.66 12.32 1.91
CA GLU A 92 -1.26 12.53 2.33
C GLU A 92 -0.28 11.58 1.66
N LEU A 93 -0.79 10.59 0.92
CA LEU A 93 0.00 9.59 0.20
C LEU A 93 0.50 10.13 -1.15
N ASN A 94 1.66 9.63 -1.56
CA ASN A 94 2.18 9.83 -2.92
C ASN A 94 1.34 9.05 -3.95
N ASP A 95 1.50 9.36 -5.23
CA ASP A 95 0.67 8.78 -6.29
C ASP A 95 0.73 7.24 -6.36
N ASN A 96 1.92 6.64 -6.14
CA ASN A 96 2.06 5.18 -6.13
C ASN A 96 1.41 4.56 -4.88
N ASP A 97 1.63 5.17 -3.72
CA ASP A 97 1.06 4.71 -2.46
C ASP A 97 -0.47 4.80 -2.45
N ARG A 98 -1.06 5.80 -3.13
CA ARG A 98 -2.51 5.91 -3.32
C ARG A 98 -3.07 4.73 -4.08
N ILE A 99 -2.38 4.29 -5.14
CA ILE A 99 -2.80 3.12 -5.93
C ILE A 99 -2.75 1.86 -5.07
N SER A 100 -1.63 1.64 -4.36
CA SER A 100 -1.48 0.50 -3.45
C SER A 100 -2.52 0.52 -2.33
N TYR A 101 -2.77 1.68 -1.73
CA TYR A 101 -3.82 1.90 -0.73
C TYR A 101 -5.20 1.54 -1.27
N ASP A 102 -5.56 2.04 -2.45
CA ASP A 102 -6.89 1.84 -3.05
C ASP A 102 -7.13 0.37 -3.37
N ILE A 103 -6.12 -0.31 -3.93
CA ILE A 103 -6.18 -1.75 -4.19
C ILE A 103 -6.37 -2.49 -2.87
N PHE A 104 -5.48 -2.29 -1.90
CA PHE A 104 -5.53 -3.02 -0.65
C PHE A 104 -6.84 -2.77 0.12
N LYS A 105 -7.29 -1.52 0.20
CA LYS A 105 -8.54 -1.17 0.89
C LYS A 105 -9.74 -1.85 0.26
N ARG A 106 -9.79 -1.96 -1.08
CA ARG A 106 -10.85 -2.70 -1.78
C ARG A 106 -10.81 -4.19 -1.45
N GLU A 107 -9.64 -4.82 -1.41
CA GLU A 107 -9.53 -6.25 -1.08
C GLU A 107 -9.92 -6.57 0.37
N MET A 108 -9.87 -5.59 1.28
CA MET A 108 -10.27 -5.76 2.68
C MET A 108 -11.78 -5.50 2.94
N GLN A 109 -12.57 -5.15 1.92
CA GLN A 109 -14.01 -4.90 2.02
C GLN A 109 -14.83 -6.09 1.51
#